data_AF-A0A2K3PRB8-F1
#
_entry.id   AF-A0A2K3PRB8-F1
#
_cell.length_a   1.000
_cell.length_b   1.000
_cell.length_c   1.000
_cell.angle_alpha   90.00
_cell.angle_beta   90.00
_cell.angle_gamma   90.00
#
_symmetry.space_group_name_H-M   'P 1'
#
loop_
_entity.id
_entity.type
_entity.pdbx_description
1 polymer ?
#
loop_
_entity_poly.entity_id
_entity_poly.type
_entity_poly.pdbx_seq_one_letter_code
_entity_poly.pdbx_strand_id
1 'polypeptide(L)'
;MASISTIYSSSPTLNYQNIQTNQNAFANSIRRRSHLPIYQTRPKLSPTRSVAREVPTDLSAVSATNNRRLEKEPRALWRRYVDWLYQHKEIGLYLDVSRVGFTDEFVKEMEPRFEAAFKAMEELEKGAIANPDEGRMVGHYWLRDSNRAPNSFLKNQIDNTLDAICGFANDIVSGKIKPPSSPEGRFTQILSVGIGGSALGPQFVAEALAPDNPPLKIRFIDNTDPAGIDHQIAQLGPELASTLVIVISKSGGTPETRNGLLEVQKAFREAGLDFPKQGVAITQENSLLDNTARIEGWLARFPMFDWVGGRTSEMSAVGLLPAALQTIDIREMLLGASLMDEANRSTVGSIGGYLVLHINSVIGVWHFMG
;
A
#
# COMPACT_ATOMS: atom_id res chain seq x y z
N MET A 1 -4.70 -7.88 57.71
CA MET A 1 -3.58 -7.77 58.67
C MET A 1 -2.40 -7.12 57.95
N ALA A 2 -1.92 -5.99 58.50
CA ALA A 2 -0.70 -5.19 58.24
C ALA A 2 -0.28 -4.94 56.76
N SER A 3 -0.33 -3.74 56.15
CA SER A 3 0.08 -2.36 56.51
C SER A 3 1.59 -2.09 56.54
N ILE A 4 2.03 -1.15 55.68
CA ILE A 4 2.97 0.00 55.82
C ILE A 4 3.12 0.56 54.38
N SER A 5 2.50 1.65 53.89
CA SER A 5 2.59 3.10 54.20
C SER A 5 3.97 3.71 53.87
N THR A 6 4.18 4.40 52.74
CA THR A 6 3.92 5.85 52.42
C THR A 6 5.25 6.62 52.36
N ILE A 7 5.57 7.34 51.26
CA ILE A 7 6.01 8.77 51.22
C ILE A 7 5.70 9.36 49.82
N TYR A 8 5.08 10.55 49.85
CA TYR A 8 4.65 11.46 48.77
C TYR A 8 5.66 12.62 48.60
N SER A 9 5.74 13.23 47.40
CA SER A 9 6.00 14.69 47.18
C SER A 9 5.87 15.02 45.68
N SER A 10 4.73 15.53 45.19
CA SER A 10 4.31 16.95 45.04
C SER A 10 4.73 17.63 43.72
N SER A 11 3.79 17.68 42.77
CA SER A 11 3.78 18.57 41.59
C SER A 11 3.07 19.90 41.95
N PRO A 12 3.50 21.06 41.41
CA PRO A 12 2.79 22.32 41.65
C PRO A 12 1.62 22.51 40.67
N THR A 13 0.46 22.79 41.25
CA THR A 13 -0.77 23.26 40.62
C THR A 13 -0.63 24.70 40.13
N LEU A 14 -0.99 24.98 38.87
CA LEU A 14 -1.18 26.33 38.32
C LEU A 14 -2.66 26.70 38.37
N ASN A 15 -2.95 27.84 39.02
CA ASN A 15 -4.27 28.41 39.23
C ASN A 15 -4.90 28.90 37.92
N TYR A 16 -6.15 28.50 37.70
CA TYR A 16 -7.08 29.08 36.73
C TYR A 16 -7.74 30.32 37.34
N GLN A 17 -7.40 31.52 36.87
CA GLN A 17 -8.23 32.72 36.93
C GLN A 17 -7.68 33.78 35.95
N ASN A 18 -8.57 34.35 35.13
CA ASN A 18 -8.39 35.49 34.23
C ASN A 18 -7.45 35.36 33.03
N ILE A 19 -7.98 34.94 31.86
CA ILE A 19 -7.89 35.72 30.59
C ILE A 19 -9.17 35.46 29.77
N GLN A 20 -10.28 36.12 30.14
CA GLN A 20 -11.36 36.43 29.22
C GLN A 20 -10.93 37.64 28.38
N THR A 21 -10.16 37.43 27.32
CA THR A 21 -9.98 38.37 26.19
C THR A 21 -9.09 37.71 25.14
N ASN A 22 -9.61 36.76 24.36
CA ASN A 22 -9.09 36.48 23.00
C ASN A 22 -9.94 35.51 22.15
N GLN A 23 -11.25 35.39 22.41
CA GLN A 23 -12.13 34.53 21.61
C GLN A 23 -12.62 35.15 20.28
N ASN A 24 -12.25 36.40 19.97
CA ASN A 24 -12.67 37.07 18.73
C ASN A 24 -11.59 37.16 17.63
N ALA A 25 -10.38 36.64 17.85
CA ALA A 25 -9.29 36.67 16.85
C ALA A 25 -9.13 35.35 16.06
N PHE A 26 -9.63 34.22 16.58
CA PHE A 26 -9.54 32.91 15.91
C PHE A 26 -10.75 32.57 15.01
N ALA A 27 -11.89 33.24 15.20
CA ALA A 27 -13.10 32.99 14.42
C ALA A 27 -13.10 33.67 13.02
N ASN A 28 -12.16 34.58 12.75
CA ASN A 28 -12.09 35.32 11.48
C ASN A 28 -11.08 34.75 10.46
N SER A 29 -10.27 33.74 10.81
CA SER A 29 -9.36 33.06 9.85
C SER A 29 -9.99 31.84 9.17
N ILE A 30 -11.14 31.35 9.67
CA ILE A 30 -11.81 30.12 9.18
C ILE A 30 -12.90 30.43 8.13
N ARG A 31 -13.26 31.71 7.91
CA ARG A 31 -14.31 32.14 6.95
C ARG A 31 -13.79 32.67 5.59
N ARG A 32 -12.54 32.40 5.22
CA ARG A 32 -11.98 32.76 3.90
C ARG A 32 -11.21 31.63 3.23
N ARG A 33 -11.81 30.44 3.13
CA ARG A 33 -11.39 29.39 2.17
C ARG A 33 -12.61 28.63 1.66
N SER A 34 -13.50 29.35 1.00
CA SER A 34 -14.52 28.76 0.13
C SER A 34 -14.51 29.59 -1.15
N HIS A 35 -14.31 28.91 -2.29
CA HIS A 35 -14.14 29.42 -3.66
C HIS A 35 -12.70 29.63 -4.14
N LEU A 36 -12.11 28.58 -4.72
CA LEU A 36 -11.27 28.70 -5.91
C LEU A 36 -11.66 27.60 -6.92
N PRO A 37 -11.56 27.85 -8.24
CA PRO A 37 -12.24 27.07 -9.27
C PRO A 37 -11.43 25.87 -9.78
N ILE A 38 -12.20 24.99 -10.39
CA ILE A 38 -11.88 23.80 -11.19
C ILE A 38 -10.78 24.06 -12.24
N TYR A 39 -9.92 23.06 -12.43
CA TYR A 39 -8.93 22.86 -13.51
C TYR A 39 -8.05 24.07 -13.88
N GLN A 40 -6.83 24.10 -13.33
CA GLN A 40 -5.68 24.66 -14.04
C GLN A 40 -4.66 23.56 -14.27
N THR A 41 -4.38 23.31 -15.54
CA THR A 41 -3.32 22.45 -16.03
C THR A 41 -1.98 22.85 -15.39
N ARG A 42 -1.35 21.92 -14.64
CA ARG A 42 0.04 22.11 -14.21
C ARG A 42 0.91 22.25 -15.48
N PRO A 43 1.80 23.25 -15.56
CA PRO A 43 2.73 23.36 -16.68
C PRO A 43 3.67 22.14 -16.66
N LYS A 44 4.00 21.61 -17.84
CA LYS A 44 5.05 20.59 -18.00
C LYS A 44 6.34 21.11 -17.35
N LEU A 45 6.69 20.55 -16.19
CA LEU A 45 7.94 20.83 -15.50
C LEU A 45 9.06 20.10 -16.24
N SER A 46 10.12 20.83 -16.57
CA SER A 46 11.36 20.25 -17.08
C SER A 46 12.01 19.39 -15.99
N PRO A 47 12.65 18.26 -16.33
CA PRO A 47 13.21 17.34 -15.35
C PRO A 47 14.37 18.02 -14.62
N THR A 48 14.15 18.39 -13.36
CA THR A 48 15.21 18.89 -12.48
C THR A 48 16.03 17.69 -12.02
N ARG A 49 17.17 17.49 -12.69
CA ARG A 49 18.22 16.48 -12.44
C ARG A 49 18.30 15.99 -10.98
N SER A 50 18.23 14.67 -10.81
CA SER A 50 18.82 13.97 -9.67
C SER A 50 20.28 14.36 -9.54
N VAL A 51 20.74 14.66 -8.33
CA VAL A 51 22.14 15.00 -8.08
C VAL A 51 22.82 13.78 -7.47
N ALA A 52 23.20 12.83 -8.31
CA ALA A 52 24.41 12.07 -8.03
C ALA A 52 25.57 12.96 -8.49
N ARG A 53 26.48 13.34 -7.58
CA ARG A 53 27.67 14.08 -7.98
C ARG A 53 28.47 13.19 -8.94
N GLU A 54 28.89 13.72 -10.09
CA GLU A 54 29.92 13.05 -10.90
C GLU A 54 31.15 12.86 -10.01
N VAL A 55 31.54 11.61 -9.80
CA VAL A 55 32.70 11.25 -8.98
C VAL A 55 33.96 11.61 -9.77
N PRO A 56 34.84 12.50 -9.26
CA PRO A 56 36.12 12.76 -9.90
C PRO A 56 36.98 11.49 -9.92
N THR A 57 37.58 11.18 -11.07
CA THR A 57 38.42 9.99 -11.33
C THR A 57 39.78 10.00 -10.65
N ASP A 58 39.95 10.76 -9.59
CA ASP A 58 41.25 10.89 -8.92
C ASP A 58 41.06 10.77 -7.42
N LEU A 59 41.51 9.62 -6.86
CA LEU A 59 42.08 9.48 -5.51
C LEU A 59 42.52 8.02 -5.27
N SER A 60 43.84 7.83 -5.39
CA SER A 60 44.70 6.92 -4.62
C SER A 60 44.17 5.55 -4.19
N ALA A 61 44.76 4.51 -4.77
CA ALA A 61 44.68 3.11 -4.34
C ALA A 61 44.92 2.97 -2.83
N VAL A 62 43.87 2.56 -2.11
CA VAL A 62 44.00 2.01 -0.75
C VAL A 62 43.97 0.49 -0.87
N SER A 63 45.00 -0.12 -0.29
CA SER A 63 45.31 -1.55 -0.27
C SER A 63 44.08 -2.45 -0.08
N ALA A 64 43.88 -3.34 -1.05
CA ALA A 64 42.92 -4.44 -0.99
C ALA A 64 43.36 -5.47 0.06
N THR A 65 42.85 -5.34 1.28
CA THR A 65 42.78 -6.47 2.22
C THR A 65 41.40 -7.08 2.18
N ASN A 66 41.38 -8.37 1.85
CA ASN A 66 40.22 -9.22 1.57
C ASN A 66 39.40 -9.55 2.84
N ASN A 67 38.99 -8.53 3.60
CA ASN A 67 38.15 -8.68 4.78
C ASN A 67 36.78 -8.05 4.49
N ARG A 68 35.76 -8.90 4.32
CA ARG A 68 34.33 -8.57 4.34
C ARG A 68 33.90 -8.03 5.72
N ARG A 69 34.56 -7.00 6.24
CA ARG A 69 34.26 -6.41 7.54
C ARG A 69 33.58 -5.08 7.29
N LEU A 70 32.37 -4.93 7.84
CA LEU A 70 31.66 -3.65 7.85
C LEU A 70 32.60 -2.54 8.31
N GLU A 71 32.72 -1.47 7.53
CA GLU A 71 33.49 -0.27 7.90
C GLU A 71 32.91 0.31 9.20
N LYS A 72 33.80 0.61 10.16
CA LYS A 72 33.43 1.12 11.49
C LYS A 72 34.05 2.47 11.79
N GLU A 73 35.07 2.88 11.04
CA GLU A 73 35.76 4.14 11.25
C GLU A 73 34.82 5.31 10.93
N PRO A 74 34.49 6.19 11.90
CA PRO A 74 33.50 7.25 11.70
C PRO A 74 33.78 8.17 10.52
N ARG A 75 35.06 8.48 10.26
CA ARG A 75 35.47 9.32 9.12
C ARG A 75 35.32 8.61 7.78
N ALA A 76 35.47 7.28 7.74
CA ALA A 76 35.26 6.50 6.52
C ALA A 76 33.75 6.32 6.25
N LEU A 77 32.96 6.06 7.30
CA LEU A 77 31.49 6.03 7.20
C LEU A 77 30.90 7.37 6.77
N TRP A 78 31.42 8.50 7.28
CA TRP A 78 30.98 9.83 6.84
C TRP A 78 31.27 10.06 5.36
N ARG A 79 32.45 9.68 4.87
CA ARG A 79 32.78 9.75 3.44
C ARG A 79 31.83 8.88 2.62
N ARG A 80 31.63 7.61 3.02
CA ARG A 80 30.65 6.73 2.39
C ARG A 80 29.23 7.31 2.39
N TYR A 81 28.80 7.95 3.47
CA TYR A 81 27.51 8.64 3.51
C TYR A 81 27.43 9.75 2.46
N VAL A 82 28.44 10.63 2.40
CA VAL A 82 28.48 11.72 1.42
C VAL A 82 28.51 11.19 -0.03
N ASP A 83 29.24 10.11 -0.27
CA ASP A 83 29.43 9.56 -1.61
C ASP A 83 28.25 8.71 -2.08
N TRP A 84 27.54 8.03 -1.15
CA TRP A 84 26.52 7.02 -1.47
C TRP A 84 25.10 7.36 -1.00
N LEU A 85 24.88 8.52 -0.36
CA LEU A 85 23.52 8.97 -0.03
C LEU A 85 22.75 9.21 -1.33
N TYR A 86 21.74 8.38 -1.57
CA TYR A 86 20.77 8.62 -2.62
C TYR A 86 19.67 9.53 -2.10
N GLN A 87 19.34 10.57 -2.87
CA GLN A 87 18.26 11.50 -2.57
C GLN A 87 17.39 11.69 -3.82
N HIS A 88 16.11 11.33 -3.71
CA HIS A 88 15.09 11.67 -4.68
C HIS A 88 14.21 12.80 -4.14
N LYS A 89 14.62 14.05 -4.40
CA LYS A 89 14.02 15.26 -3.80
C LYS A 89 12.52 15.38 -4.03
N GLU A 90 12.04 15.03 -5.23
CA GLU A 90 10.64 15.22 -5.60
C GLU A 90 9.68 14.30 -4.84
N ILE A 91 10.13 13.09 -4.46
CA ILE A 91 9.35 12.12 -3.68
C ILE A 91 9.73 12.14 -2.19
N GLY A 92 10.70 12.97 -1.79
CA GLY A 92 11.19 13.05 -0.43
C GLY A 92 11.94 11.81 0.07
N LEU A 93 12.41 10.93 -0.83
CA LEU A 93 13.13 9.71 -0.44
C LEU A 93 14.61 9.99 -0.22
N TYR A 94 15.12 9.50 0.92
CA TYR A 94 16.55 9.42 1.21
C TYR A 94 16.90 7.97 1.49
N LEU A 95 18.04 7.55 0.96
CA LEU A 95 18.55 6.21 1.15
C LEU A 95 20.04 6.27 1.46
N ASP A 96 20.35 5.91 2.70
CA ASP A 96 21.72 5.83 3.21
C ASP A 96 22.17 4.36 3.23
N VAL A 97 23.17 4.06 2.40
CA VAL A 97 23.82 2.74 2.31
C VAL A 97 25.25 2.74 2.84
N SER A 98 25.66 3.80 3.54
CA SER A 98 27.01 3.94 4.09
C SER A 98 27.43 2.77 4.96
N ARG A 99 26.46 2.10 5.59
CA ARG A 99 26.63 0.94 6.48
C ARG A 99 26.36 -0.42 5.83
N VAL A 100 26.16 -0.48 4.51
CA VAL A 100 26.07 -1.75 3.78
C VAL A 100 27.48 -2.20 3.39
N GLY A 101 27.80 -3.47 3.63
CA GLY A 101 29.17 -4.02 3.54
C GLY A 101 29.70 -4.31 2.15
N PHE A 102 29.38 -3.51 1.13
CA PHE A 102 29.93 -3.67 -0.23
C PHE A 102 31.16 -2.78 -0.47
N THR A 103 32.08 -3.27 -1.30
CA THR A 103 33.25 -2.54 -1.81
C THR A 103 32.94 -1.91 -3.18
N ASP A 104 33.72 -0.92 -3.60
CA ASP A 104 33.58 -0.32 -4.93
C ASP A 104 33.86 -1.33 -6.06
N GLU A 105 34.76 -2.29 -5.82
CA GLU A 105 35.06 -3.40 -6.74
C GLU A 105 33.83 -4.28 -6.97
N PHE A 106 33.18 -4.74 -5.90
CA PHE A 106 31.92 -5.48 -5.97
C PHE A 106 30.84 -4.75 -6.77
N VAL A 107 30.71 -3.43 -6.62
CA VAL A 107 29.72 -2.66 -7.39
C VAL A 107 30.07 -2.69 -8.89
N LYS A 108 31.34 -2.52 -9.26
CA LYS A 108 31.80 -2.64 -10.64
C LYS A 108 31.59 -4.06 -11.21
N GLU A 109 31.79 -5.10 -10.41
CA GLU A 109 31.51 -6.50 -10.80
C GLU A 109 30.02 -6.75 -11.04
N MET A 110 29.14 -6.05 -10.31
CA MET A 110 27.68 -6.19 -10.43
C MET A 110 27.09 -5.36 -11.57
N GLU A 111 27.81 -4.38 -12.11
CA GLU A 111 27.38 -3.48 -13.19
C GLU A 111 26.67 -4.24 -14.34
N PRO A 112 27.25 -5.30 -14.95
CA PRO A 112 26.60 -5.97 -16.08
C PRO A 112 25.30 -6.68 -15.68
N ARG A 113 25.20 -7.14 -14.42
CA ARG A 113 23.99 -7.79 -13.91
C ARG A 113 22.87 -6.78 -13.70
N PHE A 114 23.22 -5.56 -13.29
CA PHE A 114 22.24 -4.49 -13.18
C PHE A 114 21.76 -4.02 -14.55
N GLU A 115 22.65 -3.83 -15.52
CA GLU A 115 22.26 -3.52 -16.91
C GLU A 115 21.29 -4.57 -17.46
N ALA A 116 21.58 -5.86 -17.23
CA ALA A 116 20.69 -6.95 -17.61
C ALA A 116 19.33 -6.88 -16.89
N ALA A 117 19.31 -6.52 -15.59
CA ALA A 117 18.09 -6.36 -14.81
C ALA A 117 17.23 -5.19 -15.30
N PHE A 118 17.84 -4.03 -15.60
CA PHE A 118 17.13 -2.88 -16.18
C PHE A 118 16.50 -3.25 -17.53
N LYS A 119 17.25 -3.94 -18.39
CA LYS A 119 16.72 -4.43 -19.67
C LYS A 119 15.57 -5.40 -19.47
N ALA A 120 15.69 -6.35 -18.54
CA ALA A 120 14.62 -7.29 -18.23
C ALA A 120 13.35 -6.58 -17.71
N MET A 121 13.52 -5.56 -16.87
CA MET A 121 12.41 -4.74 -16.37
C MET A 121 11.70 -4.00 -17.51
N GLU A 122 12.46 -3.41 -18.43
CA GLU A 122 11.89 -2.75 -19.61
C GLU A 122 11.06 -3.71 -20.47
N GLU A 123 11.56 -4.92 -20.72
CA GLU A 123 10.84 -5.95 -21.48
C GLU A 123 9.57 -6.42 -20.75
N LEU A 124 9.63 -6.61 -19.43
CA LEU A 124 8.47 -6.97 -18.60
C LEU A 124 7.38 -5.90 -18.67
N GLU A 125 7.75 -4.61 -18.56
CA GLU A 125 6.79 -3.51 -18.62
C GLU A 125 6.14 -3.35 -20.00
N LYS A 126 6.84 -3.72 -21.08
CA LYS A 126 6.28 -3.78 -22.43
C LYS A 126 5.32 -4.97 -22.63
N GLY A 127 5.17 -5.83 -21.63
CA GLY A 127 4.26 -6.98 -21.65
C GLY A 127 4.91 -8.29 -22.06
N ALA A 128 6.22 -8.45 -21.91
CA ALA A 128 6.85 -9.75 -22.07
C ALA A 128 6.25 -10.78 -21.10
N ILE A 129 6.19 -12.04 -21.54
CA ILE A 129 5.76 -13.16 -20.69
C ILE A 129 6.82 -13.35 -19.61
N ALA A 130 6.44 -13.09 -18.36
CA ALA A 130 7.32 -13.19 -17.22
C ALA A 130 7.37 -14.62 -16.65
N ASN A 131 6.24 -15.33 -16.74
CA ASN A 131 6.10 -16.70 -16.27
C ASN A 131 5.79 -17.61 -17.47
N PRO A 132 6.80 -18.26 -18.06
CA PRO A 132 6.61 -19.18 -19.19
C PRO A 132 5.68 -20.35 -18.88
N ASP A 133 5.69 -20.84 -17.64
CA ASP A 133 4.88 -22.00 -17.22
C ASP A 133 3.38 -21.68 -17.18
N GLU A 134 3.04 -20.42 -16.87
CA GLU A 134 1.65 -19.94 -16.84
C GLU A 134 1.25 -19.15 -18.07
N GLY A 135 2.20 -18.82 -18.96
CA GLY A 135 1.97 -17.97 -20.14
C GLY A 135 1.50 -16.55 -19.80
N ARG A 136 1.86 -16.03 -18.62
CA ARG A 136 1.31 -14.76 -18.09
C ARG A 136 2.30 -13.61 -18.13
N MET A 137 1.76 -12.41 -18.37
CA MET A 137 2.43 -11.13 -18.16
C MET A 137 2.50 -10.78 -16.67
N VAL A 138 3.36 -9.83 -16.31
CA VAL A 138 3.40 -9.21 -14.98
C VAL A 138 3.19 -7.70 -15.13
N GLY A 139 1.97 -7.25 -14.82
CA GLY A 139 1.50 -5.91 -15.19
C GLY A 139 1.20 -4.96 -14.03
N HIS A 140 1.64 -5.26 -12.81
CA HIS A 140 1.30 -4.46 -11.63
C HIS A 140 1.77 -2.99 -11.71
N TYR A 141 2.77 -2.69 -12.53
CA TYR A 141 3.21 -1.32 -12.84
C TYR A 141 2.13 -0.51 -13.58
N TRP A 142 1.36 -1.15 -14.47
CA TRP A 142 0.32 -0.49 -15.25
C TRP A 142 -0.85 -0.03 -14.37
N LEU A 143 -1.06 -0.67 -13.21
CA LEU A 143 -2.05 -0.23 -12.23
C LEU A 143 -1.74 1.18 -11.70
N ARG A 144 -0.44 1.54 -11.63
CA ARG A 144 0.07 2.80 -11.08
C ARG A 144 0.18 3.88 -12.15
N ASP A 145 0.40 3.48 -13.41
CA ASP A 145 0.28 4.34 -14.59
C ASP A 145 -0.29 3.55 -15.78
N SER A 146 -1.60 3.72 -16.02
CA SER A 146 -2.32 2.99 -17.07
C SER A 146 -1.88 3.38 -18.48
N ASN A 147 -1.20 4.53 -18.66
CA ASN A 147 -0.67 4.94 -19.97
C ASN A 147 0.49 4.06 -20.44
N ARG A 148 1.11 3.30 -19.52
CA ARG A 148 2.17 2.33 -19.83
C ARG A 148 1.64 0.94 -20.18
N ALA A 149 0.32 0.72 -20.12
CA ALA A 149 -0.26 -0.55 -20.49
C ALA A 149 0.06 -0.88 -21.97
N PRO A 150 0.37 -2.14 -22.32
CA PRO A 150 0.79 -2.52 -23.68
C PRO A 150 -0.25 -2.26 -24.78
N ASN A 151 -1.52 -2.11 -24.41
CA ASN A 151 -2.61 -1.83 -25.33
C ASN A 151 -3.74 -1.05 -24.65
N SER A 152 -4.61 -0.44 -25.46
CA SER A 152 -5.74 0.36 -24.99
C SER A 152 -6.79 -0.43 -24.22
N PHE A 153 -6.92 -1.73 -24.49
CA PHE A 153 -7.86 -2.60 -23.76
C PHE A 153 -7.48 -2.70 -22.28
N LEU A 154 -6.21 -3.02 -21.99
CA LEU A 154 -5.69 -3.07 -20.62
C LEU A 154 -5.76 -1.71 -19.93
N LYS A 155 -5.39 -0.63 -20.62
CA LYS A 155 -5.53 0.73 -20.10
C LYS A 155 -6.97 1.02 -19.66
N ASN A 156 -7.94 0.76 -20.55
CA ASN A 156 -9.35 1.00 -20.26
C ASN A 156 -9.86 0.12 -19.12
N GLN A 157 -9.42 -1.14 -19.02
CA GLN A 157 -9.77 -2.01 -17.89
C GLN A 157 -9.30 -1.43 -16.55
N ILE A 158 -8.08 -0.90 -16.50
CA ILE A 158 -7.50 -0.29 -15.29
C ILE A 158 -8.26 0.98 -14.92
N ASP A 159 -8.44 1.90 -15.88
CA ASP A 159 -9.11 3.19 -15.65
C ASP A 159 -10.57 2.98 -15.21
N ASN A 160 -11.32 2.11 -15.91
CA ASN A 160 -12.70 1.81 -15.56
C ASN A 160 -12.83 1.17 -14.17
N THR A 161 -11.87 0.31 -13.79
CA THR A 161 -11.87 -0.32 -12.46
C THR A 161 -11.61 0.73 -11.38
N LEU A 162 -10.65 1.64 -11.59
CA LEU A 162 -10.36 2.72 -10.65
C LEU A 162 -11.55 3.66 -10.48
N ASP A 163 -12.22 4.03 -11.57
CA ASP A 163 -13.41 4.89 -11.50
C ASP A 163 -14.59 4.19 -10.83
N ALA A 164 -14.78 2.89 -11.08
CA ALA A 164 -15.79 2.08 -10.39
C ALA A 164 -15.52 2.00 -8.88
N ILE A 165 -14.27 1.82 -8.46
CA ILE A 165 -13.88 1.81 -7.04
C ILE A 165 -14.18 3.18 -6.41
N CYS A 166 -13.77 4.28 -7.05
CA CYS A 166 -14.03 5.63 -6.56
C CYS A 166 -15.54 5.87 -6.39
N GLY A 167 -16.33 5.52 -7.41
CA GLY A 167 -17.78 5.69 -7.40
C GLY A 167 -18.45 4.88 -6.30
N PHE A 168 -18.10 3.60 -6.19
CA PHE A 168 -18.66 2.71 -5.17
C PHE A 168 -18.27 3.14 -3.75
N ALA A 169 -17.00 3.47 -3.51
CA ALA A 169 -16.56 3.94 -2.19
C ALA A 169 -17.27 5.23 -1.77
N ASN A 170 -17.43 6.20 -2.69
CA ASN A 170 -18.20 7.42 -2.45
C ASN A 170 -19.68 7.11 -2.12
N ASP A 171 -20.31 6.19 -2.85
CA ASP A 171 -21.70 5.79 -2.61
C ASP A 171 -21.87 5.11 -1.23
N ILE A 172 -20.89 4.33 -0.77
CA ILE A 172 -20.89 3.71 0.57
C ILE A 172 -20.66 4.75 1.66
N VAL A 173 -19.61 5.57 1.54
CA VAL A 173 -19.22 6.56 2.56
C VAL A 173 -20.27 7.66 2.71
N SER A 174 -20.93 8.06 1.62
CA SER A 174 -22.04 9.03 1.66
C SER A 174 -23.36 8.45 2.19
N GLY A 175 -23.47 7.12 2.35
CA GLY A 175 -24.68 6.43 2.76
C GLY A 175 -25.75 6.31 1.67
N LYS A 176 -25.41 6.58 0.39
CA LYS A 176 -26.29 6.32 -0.75
C LYS A 176 -26.55 4.82 -0.91
N ILE A 177 -25.49 4.02 -0.83
CA ILE A 177 -25.59 2.57 -0.61
C ILE A 177 -25.47 2.35 0.90
N LYS A 178 -26.49 1.76 1.49
CA LYS A 178 -26.60 1.55 2.94
C LYS A 178 -26.96 0.09 3.24
N PRO A 179 -26.56 -0.42 4.42
CA PRO A 179 -26.99 -1.74 4.87
C PRO A 179 -28.52 -1.77 5.04
N PRO A 180 -29.19 -2.92 4.78
CA PRO A 180 -30.65 -3.02 4.84
C PRO A 180 -31.26 -2.73 6.22
N SER A 181 -30.57 -3.18 7.28
CA SER A 181 -31.15 -3.29 8.63
C SER A 181 -30.30 -2.61 9.71
N SER A 182 -29.30 -1.80 9.36
CA SER A 182 -28.45 -1.14 10.36
C SER A 182 -29.19 -0.01 11.08
N PRO A 183 -29.13 0.05 12.43
CA PRO A 183 -29.58 1.20 13.21
C PRO A 183 -28.89 2.52 12.83
N GLU A 184 -27.64 2.47 12.34
CA GLU A 184 -26.89 3.66 11.95
C GLU A 184 -27.28 4.18 10.56
N GLY A 185 -28.00 3.39 9.76
CA GLY A 185 -28.38 3.75 8.39
C GLY A 185 -27.21 3.88 7.41
N ARG A 186 -26.01 3.40 7.78
CA ARG A 186 -24.78 3.42 6.97
C ARG A 186 -23.87 2.25 7.34
N PHE A 187 -22.91 1.94 6.47
CA PHE A 187 -21.82 1.02 6.81
C PHE A 187 -20.83 1.71 7.76
N THR A 188 -20.36 0.98 8.76
CA THR A 188 -19.36 1.45 9.76
C THR A 188 -18.19 0.49 9.93
N GLN A 189 -18.31 -0.73 9.40
CA GLN A 189 -17.29 -1.77 9.48
C GLN A 189 -17.02 -2.34 8.10
N ILE A 190 -15.78 -2.77 7.88
CA ILE A 190 -15.36 -3.61 6.76
C ILE A 190 -14.85 -4.92 7.37
N LEU A 191 -15.35 -6.04 6.88
CA LEU A 191 -14.76 -7.36 7.13
C LEU A 191 -14.13 -7.86 5.84
N SER A 192 -12.81 -7.78 5.74
CA SER A 192 -12.05 -8.27 4.59
C SER A 192 -11.69 -9.74 4.79
N VAL A 193 -12.13 -10.60 3.87
CA VAL A 193 -11.91 -12.04 3.90
C VAL A 193 -10.99 -12.42 2.75
N GLY A 194 -9.77 -12.82 3.06
CA GLY A 194 -8.74 -13.12 2.07
C GLY A 194 -7.42 -13.46 2.75
N ILE A 195 -6.57 -14.25 2.11
CA ILE A 195 -5.28 -14.69 2.67
C ILE A 195 -4.10 -14.22 1.82
N GLY A 196 -2.93 -14.04 2.46
CA GLY A 196 -1.67 -13.72 1.79
C GLY A 196 -1.73 -12.37 1.09
N GLY A 197 -1.51 -12.34 -0.23
CA GLY A 197 -1.57 -11.12 -1.03
C GLY A 197 -2.94 -10.42 -1.02
N SER A 198 -4.00 -11.19 -0.77
CA SER A 198 -5.37 -10.66 -0.61
C SER A 198 -5.62 -9.97 0.73
N ALA A 199 -4.67 -10.01 1.68
CA ALA A 199 -4.85 -9.52 3.04
C ALA A 199 -3.71 -8.59 3.50
N LEU A 200 -2.45 -8.98 3.28
CA LEU A 200 -1.28 -8.33 3.88
C LEU A 200 -1.05 -6.89 3.37
N GLY A 201 -1.26 -6.65 2.07
CA GLY A 201 -1.21 -5.30 1.50
C GLY A 201 -2.28 -4.39 2.11
N PRO A 202 -3.56 -4.80 2.06
CA PRO A 202 -4.64 -4.02 2.66
C PRO A 202 -4.46 -3.79 4.16
N GLN A 203 -3.97 -4.79 4.91
CA GLN A 203 -3.62 -4.66 6.32
C GLN A 203 -2.55 -3.59 6.55
N PHE A 204 -1.45 -3.64 5.78
CA PHE A 204 -0.37 -2.67 5.88
C PHE A 204 -0.85 -1.25 5.59
N VAL A 205 -1.61 -1.04 4.51
CA VAL A 205 -2.12 0.29 4.14
C VAL A 205 -3.12 0.81 5.16
N ALA A 206 -4.03 -0.04 5.66
CA ALA A 206 -4.97 0.35 6.71
C ALA A 206 -4.25 0.81 7.97
N GLU A 207 -3.23 0.07 8.43
CA GLU A 207 -2.46 0.42 9.62
C GLU A 207 -1.61 1.69 9.41
N ALA A 208 -1.00 1.83 8.23
CA ALA A 208 -0.04 2.91 7.98
C ALA A 208 -0.70 4.25 7.61
N LEU A 209 -1.84 4.23 6.92
CA LEU A 209 -2.41 5.40 6.25
C LEU A 209 -3.86 5.73 6.64
N ALA A 210 -4.59 4.84 7.31
CA ALA A 210 -5.95 5.18 7.72
C ALA A 210 -5.93 6.32 8.74
N PRO A 211 -6.92 7.23 8.70
CA PRO A 211 -7.07 8.24 9.75
C PRO A 211 -7.42 7.55 11.09
N ASP A 212 -7.14 8.21 12.22
CA ASP A 212 -7.42 7.67 13.57
C ASP A 212 -8.88 7.21 13.75
N ASN A 213 -9.81 7.87 13.06
CA ASN A 213 -11.25 7.57 13.08
C ASN A 213 -11.78 7.47 11.64
N PRO A 214 -11.52 6.35 10.95
CA PRO A 214 -12.02 6.16 9.59
C PRO A 214 -13.55 5.99 9.63
N PRO A 215 -14.28 6.39 8.57
CA PRO A 215 -15.74 6.24 8.54
C PRO A 215 -16.16 4.78 8.59
N LEU A 216 -15.34 3.88 8.03
CA LEU A 216 -15.48 2.44 8.17
C LEU A 216 -14.19 1.88 8.81
N LYS A 217 -14.32 1.13 9.91
CA LYS A 217 -13.20 0.42 10.52
C LYS A 217 -13.02 -0.94 9.86
N ILE A 218 -11.79 -1.34 9.57
CA ILE A 218 -11.52 -2.61 8.87
C ILE A 218 -11.00 -3.69 9.81
N ARG A 219 -11.46 -4.93 9.57
CA ARG A 219 -11.00 -6.17 10.21
C ARG A 219 -10.73 -7.21 9.15
N PHE A 220 -9.89 -8.19 9.48
CA PHE A 220 -9.43 -9.20 8.53
C PHE A 220 -9.70 -10.61 9.03
N ILE A 221 -10.16 -11.47 8.11
CA ILE A 221 -10.12 -12.92 8.22
C ILE A 221 -9.14 -13.40 7.16
N ASP A 222 -7.92 -13.70 7.60
CA ASP A 222 -6.79 -14.11 6.76
C ASP A 222 -6.19 -15.47 7.13
N ASN A 223 -6.81 -16.15 8.09
CA ASN A 223 -6.48 -17.49 8.53
C ASN A 223 -7.74 -18.37 8.51
N THR A 224 -7.56 -19.67 8.30
CA THR A 224 -8.66 -20.66 8.34
C THR A 224 -8.93 -21.22 9.74
N ASP A 225 -8.15 -20.82 10.76
CA ASP A 225 -8.39 -21.22 12.15
C ASP A 225 -9.79 -20.75 12.60
N PRO A 226 -10.71 -21.69 12.91
CA PRO A 226 -12.09 -21.34 13.29
C PRO A 226 -12.15 -20.45 14.53
N ALA A 227 -11.23 -20.61 15.49
CA ALA A 227 -11.22 -19.77 16.69
C ALA A 227 -10.93 -18.30 16.37
N GLY A 228 -10.06 -18.04 15.39
CA GLY A 228 -9.76 -16.69 14.92
C GLY A 228 -10.95 -16.06 14.19
N ILE A 229 -11.65 -16.85 13.36
CA ILE A 229 -12.86 -16.42 12.65
C ILE A 229 -13.98 -16.09 13.64
N ASP A 230 -14.26 -17.00 14.57
CA ASP A 230 -15.28 -16.81 15.62
C ASP A 230 -14.97 -15.56 16.45
N HIS A 231 -13.70 -15.32 16.77
CA HIS A 231 -13.29 -14.13 17.50
C HIS A 231 -13.61 -12.83 16.74
N GLN A 232 -13.30 -12.76 15.44
CA GLN A 232 -13.60 -11.57 14.63
C GLN A 232 -15.12 -11.32 14.52
N ILE A 233 -15.90 -12.39 14.29
CA ILE A 233 -17.36 -12.31 14.19
C ILE A 233 -17.97 -11.88 15.54
N ALA A 234 -17.51 -12.46 16.65
CA ALA A 234 -17.97 -12.12 17.99
C ALA A 234 -17.62 -10.67 18.38
N GLN A 235 -16.45 -10.18 17.98
CA GLN A 235 -16.06 -8.78 18.21
C GLN A 235 -16.91 -7.77 17.42
N LEU A 236 -17.36 -8.13 16.21
CA LEU A 236 -18.33 -7.31 15.48
C LEU A 236 -19.67 -7.29 16.20
N GLY A 237 -20.16 -8.44 16.68
CA GLY A 237 -21.41 -8.54 17.43
C GLY A 237 -22.58 -7.83 16.72
N PRO A 238 -23.22 -6.82 17.34
CA PRO A 238 -24.32 -6.09 16.70
C PRO A 238 -23.88 -5.24 15.50
N GLU A 239 -22.60 -4.88 15.38
CA GLU A 239 -22.08 -4.11 14.26
C GLU A 239 -22.09 -4.91 12.95
N LEU A 240 -22.31 -6.23 12.98
CA LEU A 240 -22.46 -7.09 11.80
C LEU A 240 -23.53 -6.55 10.83
N ALA A 241 -24.61 -5.97 11.35
CA ALA A 241 -25.68 -5.35 10.56
C ALA A 241 -25.23 -4.09 9.78
N SER A 242 -24.09 -3.49 10.15
CA SER A 242 -23.44 -2.34 9.49
C SER A 242 -22.09 -2.70 8.84
N THR A 243 -21.79 -3.99 8.69
CA THR A 243 -20.53 -4.47 8.11
C THR A 243 -20.65 -4.67 6.60
N LEU A 244 -19.75 -4.07 5.84
CA LEU A 244 -19.50 -4.41 4.44
C LEU A 244 -18.47 -5.55 4.39
N VAL A 245 -18.82 -6.68 3.79
CA VAL A 245 -17.92 -7.84 3.67
C VAL A 245 -17.25 -7.81 2.30
N ILE A 246 -15.93 -7.76 2.26
CA ILE A 246 -15.14 -7.80 1.03
C ILE A 246 -14.44 -9.16 0.96
N VAL A 247 -14.79 -9.98 -0.02
CA VAL A 247 -14.22 -11.32 -0.21
C VAL A 247 -13.23 -11.29 -1.37
N ILE A 248 -11.97 -11.66 -1.09
CA ILE A 248 -10.85 -11.48 -2.01
C ILE A 248 -10.17 -12.82 -2.28
N SER A 249 -10.38 -13.37 -3.47
CA SER A 249 -9.72 -14.59 -3.94
C SER A 249 -9.65 -14.58 -5.46
N LYS A 250 -8.43 -14.58 -6.04
CA LYS A 250 -8.26 -14.53 -7.50
C LYS A 250 -8.97 -15.67 -8.21
N SER A 251 -8.75 -16.91 -7.79
CA SER A 251 -9.36 -18.10 -8.38
C SER A 251 -10.81 -18.30 -7.92
N GLY A 252 -11.23 -17.61 -6.87
CA GLY A 252 -12.48 -17.84 -6.15
C GLY A 252 -12.55 -19.17 -5.39
N GLY A 253 -11.51 -19.99 -5.44
CA GLY A 253 -11.46 -21.33 -4.86
C GLY A 253 -10.46 -21.50 -3.72
N THR A 254 -9.81 -20.42 -3.26
CA THR A 254 -8.85 -20.47 -2.15
C THR A 254 -9.52 -21.04 -0.90
N PRO A 255 -9.09 -22.20 -0.37
CA PRO A 255 -9.78 -22.88 0.72
C PRO A 255 -9.99 -22.01 1.96
N GLU A 256 -8.97 -21.26 2.37
CA GLU A 256 -8.99 -20.40 3.55
C GLU A 256 -10.03 -19.28 3.39
N THR A 257 -9.99 -18.54 2.27
CA THR A 257 -10.98 -17.50 1.95
C THR A 257 -12.39 -18.09 1.86
N ARG A 258 -12.54 -19.27 1.26
CA ARG A 258 -13.83 -19.96 1.11
C ARG A 258 -14.41 -20.35 2.47
N ASN A 259 -13.58 -20.89 3.37
CA ASN A 259 -14.02 -21.25 4.72
C ASN A 259 -14.45 -20.01 5.49
N GLY A 260 -13.65 -18.93 5.44
CA GLY A 260 -14.02 -17.65 6.03
C GLY A 260 -15.35 -17.11 5.50
N LEU A 261 -15.58 -17.17 4.18
CA LEU A 261 -16.85 -16.79 3.56
C LEU A 261 -18.03 -17.61 4.10
N LEU A 262 -17.88 -18.92 4.20
CA LEU A 262 -18.96 -19.80 4.69
C LEU A 262 -19.33 -19.49 6.15
N GLU A 263 -18.34 -19.25 7.01
CA GLU A 263 -18.58 -18.87 8.41
C GLU A 263 -19.22 -17.49 8.53
N VAL A 264 -18.80 -16.51 7.72
CA VAL A 264 -19.44 -15.19 7.69
C VAL A 264 -20.89 -15.31 7.18
N GLN A 265 -21.15 -16.08 6.12
CA GLN A 265 -22.51 -16.32 5.64
C GLN A 265 -23.38 -17.04 6.68
N LYS A 266 -22.81 -17.97 7.45
CA LYS A 266 -23.48 -18.62 8.58
C LYS A 266 -23.85 -17.58 9.65
N ALA A 267 -22.93 -16.73 10.08
CA ALA A 267 -23.19 -15.67 11.06
C ALA A 267 -24.27 -14.68 10.59
N PHE A 268 -24.25 -14.30 9.30
CA PHE A 268 -25.31 -13.47 8.71
C PHE A 268 -26.68 -14.13 8.79
N ARG A 269 -26.79 -15.43 8.46
CA ARG A 269 -28.05 -16.17 8.57
C ARG A 269 -28.53 -16.28 10.02
N GLU A 270 -27.63 -16.55 10.97
CA GLU A 270 -27.95 -16.62 12.39
C GLU A 270 -28.42 -15.27 12.95
N ALA A 271 -27.91 -14.16 12.41
CA ALA A 271 -28.34 -12.81 12.74
C ALA A 271 -29.59 -12.33 11.95
N GLY A 272 -30.14 -13.14 11.05
CA GLY A 272 -31.26 -12.75 10.19
C GLY A 272 -30.92 -11.67 9.15
N LEU A 273 -29.66 -11.57 8.75
CA LEU A 273 -29.14 -10.61 7.77
C LEU A 273 -29.04 -11.22 6.36
N ASP A 274 -29.20 -10.38 5.35
CA ASP A 274 -29.12 -10.76 3.93
C ASP A 274 -27.70 -10.48 3.40
N PHE A 275 -26.84 -11.50 3.41
CA PHE A 275 -25.42 -11.38 3.05
C PHE A 275 -25.18 -10.73 1.67
N PRO A 276 -25.88 -11.11 0.57
CA PRO A 276 -25.74 -10.43 -0.73
C PRO A 276 -25.90 -8.90 -0.69
N LYS A 277 -26.67 -8.34 0.26
CA LYS A 277 -26.84 -6.89 0.42
C LYS A 277 -25.70 -6.20 1.17
N GLN A 278 -24.69 -6.96 1.60
CA GLN A 278 -23.52 -6.47 2.32
C GLN A 278 -22.21 -7.09 1.77
N GLY A 279 -22.29 -8.00 0.81
CA GLY A 279 -21.13 -8.68 0.20
C GLY A 279 -20.60 -7.96 -1.04
N VAL A 280 -19.27 -7.94 -1.17
CA VAL A 280 -18.53 -7.48 -2.36
C VAL A 280 -17.47 -8.53 -2.70
N ALA A 281 -17.34 -8.87 -3.98
CA ALA A 281 -16.31 -9.79 -4.44
C ALA A 281 -15.18 -9.05 -5.17
N ILE A 282 -13.93 -9.40 -4.86
CA ILE A 282 -12.75 -9.02 -5.63
C ILE A 282 -12.08 -10.30 -6.13
N THR A 283 -12.20 -10.55 -7.43
CA THR A 283 -11.89 -11.86 -8.00
C THR A 283 -11.68 -11.80 -9.49
N GLN A 284 -11.10 -12.84 -10.08
CA GLN A 284 -11.03 -12.96 -11.53
C GLN A 284 -12.43 -13.15 -12.12
N GLU A 285 -12.71 -12.50 -13.25
CA GLU A 285 -13.96 -12.67 -13.97
C GLU A 285 -14.19 -14.15 -14.34
N ASN A 286 -15.43 -14.62 -14.21
CA ASN A 286 -15.83 -16.02 -14.42
C ASN A 286 -15.23 -17.05 -13.45
N SER A 287 -14.52 -16.61 -12.41
CA SER A 287 -14.11 -17.49 -11.30
C SER A 287 -15.30 -18.03 -10.50
N LEU A 288 -15.04 -18.98 -9.60
CA LEU A 288 -16.08 -19.52 -8.71
C LEU A 288 -16.77 -18.41 -7.90
N LEU A 289 -15.98 -17.56 -7.24
CA LEU A 289 -16.48 -16.45 -6.43
C LEU A 289 -17.21 -15.40 -7.26
N ASP A 290 -16.76 -15.14 -8.50
CA ASP A 290 -17.42 -14.20 -9.40
C ASP A 290 -18.82 -14.66 -9.78
N ASN A 291 -18.93 -15.94 -10.13
CA ASN A 291 -20.20 -16.57 -10.45
C ASN A 291 -21.13 -16.63 -9.24
N THR A 292 -20.62 -16.98 -8.06
CA THR A 292 -21.40 -16.95 -6.81
C THR A 292 -21.95 -15.55 -6.56
N ALA A 293 -21.09 -14.52 -6.56
CA ALA A 293 -21.49 -13.14 -6.32
C ALA A 293 -22.51 -12.63 -7.35
N ARG A 294 -22.36 -13.04 -8.62
CA ARG A 294 -23.29 -12.68 -9.70
C ARG A 294 -24.65 -13.38 -9.57
N ILE A 295 -24.67 -14.67 -9.26
CA ILE A 295 -25.89 -15.48 -9.14
C ILE A 295 -26.69 -15.06 -7.90
N GLU A 296 -26.00 -14.82 -6.78
CA GLU A 296 -26.62 -14.40 -5.52
C GLU A 296 -26.96 -12.90 -5.48
N GLY A 297 -26.45 -12.10 -6.43
CA GLY A 297 -26.76 -10.67 -6.53
C GLY A 297 -26.09 -9.82 -5.46
N TRP A 298 -24.79 -10.03 -5.24
CA TRP A 298 -23.98 -9.24 -4.31
C TRP A 298 -23.90 -7.77 -4.74
N LEU A 299 -23.61 -6.87 -3.79
CA LEU A 299 -23.60 -5.41 -4.03
C LEU A 299 -22.69 -5.00 -5.19
N ALA A 300 -21.49 -5.58 -5.26
CA ALA A 300 -20.51 -5.26 -6.29
C ALA A 300 -19.54 -6.42 -6.52
N ARG A 301 -18.94 -6.40 -7.72
CA ARG A 301 -17.83 -7.28 -8.11
C ARG A 301 -16.76 -6.40 -8.76
N PHE A 302 -15.51 -6.56 -8.33
CA PHE A 302 -14.36 -5.89 -8.92
C PHE A 302 -13.36 -6.91 -9.48
N PRO A 303 -12.81 -6.66 -10.67
CA PRO A 303 -11.93 -7.63 -11.32
C PRO A 303 -10.57 -7.69 -10.63
N MET A 304 -10.04 -8.90 -10.51
CA MET A 304 -8.63 -9.17 -10.27
C MET A 304 -8.04 -9.83 -11.52
N PHE A 305 -7.14 -9.11 -12.20
CA PHE A 305 -6.61 -9.57 -13.49
C PHE A 305 -5.57 -10.68 -13.35
N ASP A 306 -5.46 -11.52 -14.38
CA ASP A 306 -4.54 -12.66 -14.43
C ASP A 306 -3.06 -12.24 -14.37
N TRP A 307 -2.71 -11.10 -14.96
CA TRP A 307 -1.38 -10.48 -14.94
C TRP A 307 -1.03 -9.72 -13.64
N VAL A 308 -1.96 -9.69 -12.66
CA VAL A 308 -1.70 -9.18 -11.30
C VAL A 308 -1.42 -10.35 -10.36
N GLY A 309 -0.17 -10.44 -9.88
CA GLY A 309 0.21 -11.40 -8.85
C GLY A 309 -0.35 -11.02 -7.48
N GLY A 310 -0.65 -12.01 -6.62
CA GLY A 310 -1.22 -11.75 -5.30
C GLY A 310 -0.34 -10.86 -4.42
N ARG A 311 0.98 -11.10 -4.36
CA ARG A 311 1.89 -10.24 -3.57
C ARG A 311 2.11 -8.83 -4.15
N THR A 312 1.60 -8.57 -5.36
CA THR A 312 1.72 -7.26 -6.04
C THR A 312 0.34 -6.67 -6.34
N SER A 313 -0.71 -7.10 -5.64
CA SER A 313 -2.09 -6.70 -5.94
C SER A 313 -2.58 -5.48 -5.15
N GLU A 314 -1.78 -4.92 -4.25
CA GLU A 314 -2.21 -3.80 -3.40
C GLU A 314 -2.77 -2.62 -4.21
N MET A 315 -2.09 -2.26 -5.30
CA MET A 315 -2.50 -1.17 -6.19
C MET A 315 -3.63 -1.56 -7.16
N SER A 316 -4.29 -2.70 -6.96
CA SER A 316 -5.49 -3.12 -7.70
C SER A 316 -6.73 -2.96 -6.82
N ALA A 317 -7.89 -3.43 -7.28
CA ALA A 317 -9.11 -3.47 -6.47
C ALA A 317 -8.89 -4.08 -5.07
N VAL A 318 -7.97 -5.04 -4.94
CA VAL A 318 -7.63 -5.72 -3.68
C VAL A 318 -7.30 -4.74 -2.55
N GLY A 319 -6.44 -3.73 -2.78
CA GLY A 319 -6.07 -2.74 -1.77
C GLY A 319 -6.78 -1.39 -1.94
N LEU A 320 -7.02 -0.97 -3.18
CA LEU A 320 -7.63 0.34 -3.44
C LEU A 320 -9.08 0.44 -2.93
N LEU A 321 -9.87 -0.64 -3.02
CA LEU A 321 -11.23 -0.61 -2.50
C LEU A 321 -11.28 -0.42 -0.97
N PRO A 322 -10.64 -1.28 -0.14
CA PRO A 322 -10.64 -1.06 1.31
C PRO A 322 -10.01 0.28 1.70
N ALA A 323 -8.94 0.72 1.04
CA ALA A 323 -8.32 2.02 1.31
C ALA A 323 -9.27 3.20 1.05
N ALA A 324 -9.97 3.20 -0.09
CA ALA A 324 -10.94 4.24 -0.43
C ALA A 324 -12.14 4.26 0.55
N LEU A 325 -12.60 3.10 1.01
CA LEU A 325 -13.66 3.00 2.02
C LEU A 325 -13.23 3.55 3.39
N GLN A 326 -11.94 3.55 3.70
CA GLN A 326 -11.35 4.23 4.86
C GLN A 326 -11.00 5.70 4.58
N THR A 327 -11.40 6.25 3.43
CA THR A 327 -11.14 7.63 2.96
C THR A 327 -9.67 7.97 2.71
N ILE A 328 -8.84 6.96 2.46
CA ILE A 328 -7.46 7.17 1.99
C ILE A 328 -7.51 7.62 0.52
N ASP A 329 -6.69 8.61 0.15
CA ASP A 329 -6.59 9.08 -1.23
C ASP A 329 -5.83 8.07 -2.10
N ILE A 330 -6.58 7.18 -2.72
CA ILE A 330 -6.05 6.12 -3.57
C ILE A 330 -5.40 6.64 -4.85
N ARG A 331 -5.74 7.85 -5.33
CA ARG A 331 -5.09 8.41 -6.53
C ARG A 331 -3.72 8.95 -6.18
N GLU A 332 -3.57 9.57 -5.02
CA GLU A 332 -2.25 9.97 -4.49
C GLU A 332 -1.37 8.75 -4.17
N MET A 333 -1.95 7.65 -3.65
CA MET A 333 -1.21 6.38 -3.47
C MET A 333 -0.66 5.85 -4.79
N LEU A 334 -1.49 5.79 -5.84
CA LEU A 334 -1.07 5.35 -7.17
C LEU A 334 -0.02 6.28 -7.76
N LEU A 335 -0.18 7.60 -7.59
CA LEU A 335 0.80 8.59 -8.03
C LEU A 335 2.15 8.38 -7.34
N GLY A 336 2.18 8.23 -6.01
CA GLY A 336 3.40 7.97 -5.27
C GLY A 336 4.11 6.69 -5.72
N ALA A 337 3.35 5.62 -5.96
CA ALA A 337 3.88 4.37 -6.49
C ALA A 337 4.43 4.52 -7.92
N SER A 338 3.74 5.27 -8.78
CA SER A 338 4.18 5.58 -10.16
C SER A 338 5.48 6.38 -10.19
N LEU A 339 5.59 7.41 -9.32
CA LEU A 339 6.81 8.20 -9.19
C LEU A 339 7.99 7.33 -8.71
N MET A 340 7.74 6.38 -7.81
CA MET A 340 8.77 5.42 -7.41
C MET A 340 9.17 4.48 -8.55
N ASP A 341 8.22 4.03 -9.35
CA ASP A 341 8.51 3.21 -10.52
C ASP A 341 9.34 3.99 -11.55
N GLU A 342 9.06 5.28 -11.76
CA GLU A 342 9.87 6.17 -12.60
C GLU A 342 11.29 6.34 -12.03
N ALA A 343 11.42 6.58 -10.73
CA ALA A 343 12.71 6.66 -10.05
C ALA A 343 13.53 5.36 -10.23
N ASN A 344 12.88 4.20 -10.15
CA ASN A 344 13.50 2.89 -10.31
C ASN A 344 13.89 2.56 -11.76
N ARG A 345 13.32 3.25 -12.75
CA ARG A 345 13.74 3.15 -14.17
C ARG A 345 14.92 4.06 -14.50
N SER A 346 15.14 5.10 -13.70
CA SER A 346 16.18 6.09 -13.99
C SER A 346 17.57 5.49 -13.81
N THR A 347 18.32 5.42 -14.91
CA THR A 347 19.71 4.97 -14.96
C THR A 347 20.72 6.12 -14.78
N VAL A 348 20.25 7.35 -14.56
CA VAL A 348 21.10 8.54 -14.64
C VAL A 348 21.96 8.69 -13.38
N GLY A 349 23.26 8.49 -13.58
CA GLY A 349 24.35 9.05 -12.80
C GLY A 349 24.77 8.17 -11.64
N SER A 350 25.86 7.42 -11.84
CA SER A 350 26.75 6.85 -10.81
C SER A 350 26.02 6.29 -9.59
N ILE A 351 25.87 4.96 -9.54
CA ILE A 351 25.62 4.22 -8.30
C ILE A 351 24.19 4.33 -7.71
N GLY A 352 23.53 5.49 -7.79
CA GLY A 352 22.19 5.72 -7.20
C GLY A 352 21.07 4.89 -7.85
N GLY A 353 21.07 4.78 -9.18
CA GLY A 353 20.12 3.91 -9.90
C GLY A 353 20.35 2.43 -9.60
N TYR A 354 21.62 2.03 -9.43
CA TYR A 354 21.97 0.68 -9.00
C TYR A 354 21.47 0.38 -7.60
N LEU A 355 21.49 1.36 -6.70
CA LEU A 355 21.07 1.22 -5.31
C LEU A 355 19.58 0.93 -5.15
N VAL A 356 18.72 1.58 -5.94
CA VAL A 356 17.27 1.34 -5.91
C VAL A 356 16.95 -0.07 -6.44
N LEU A 357 17.63 -0.51 -7.51
CA LEU A 357 17.58 -1.92 -7.93
C LEU A 357 18.20 -2.88 -6.90
N HIS A 358 19.30 -2.49 -6.25
CA HIS A 358 20.04 -3.30 -5.26
C HIS A 358 19.20 -3.54 -4.01
N ILE A 359 18.29 -2.65 -3.66
CA ILE A 359 17.40 -2.87 -2.50
C ILE A 359 16.19 -3.70 -2.87
N ASN A 360 15.62 -3.48 -4.07
CA ASN A 360 14.52 -4.31 -4.57
C ASN A 360 14.94 -5.76 -4.84
N SER A 361 16.23 -6.05 -5.05
CA SER A 361 16.70 -7.40 -5.40
C SER A 361 17.84 -7.97 -4.54
N VAL A 362 18.66 -7.17 -3.86
CA VAL A 362 19.94 -7.64 -3.31
C VAL A 362 20.06 -7.58 -1.79
N ILE A 363 19.32 -6.77 -1.02
CA ILE A 363 19.34 -6.95 0.45
C ILE A 363 18.92 -8.38 0.86
N GLY A 364 18.02 -9.00 0.10
CA GLY A 364 17.66 -10.41 0.27
C GLY A 364 18.76 -11.40 -0.19
N VAL A 365 19.41 -11.16 -1.32
CA VAL A 365 20.43 -12.07 -1.89
C VAL A 365 21.77 -11.99 -1.16
N TRP A 366 22.16 -10.81 -0.68
CA TRP A 366 23.41 -10.58 0.05
C TRP A 366 23.45 -11.25 1.42
N HIS A 367 22.29 -11.40 2.09
CA HIS A 367 22.20 -12.11 3.37
C HIS A 367 22.05 -13.63 3.20
N PHE A 368 21.63 -14.12 2.02
CA PHE A 368 21.41 -15.55 1.76
C PHE A 368 22.60 -16.26 1.10
N MET A 369 23.55 -15.52 0.50
CA MET A 369 24.76 -16.09 -0.13
C MET A 369 26.06 -15.77 0.61
N GLY A 370 25.96 -15.30 1.87
CA GLY A 370 27.07 -14.91 2.74
C GLY A 370 27.62 -16.04 3.57
#